data_AF-A0A1H0XE38-F1
#
_entry.id   AF-A0A1H0XE38-F1
#
_cell.length_a   1.000
_cell.length_b   1.000
_cell.length_c   1.000
_cell.angle_alpha   90.00
_cell.angle_beta   90.00
_cell.angle_gamma   90.00
#
_symmetry.space_group_name_H-M   'P 1'
#
loop_
_entity.id
_entity.type
_entity.pdbx_description
1 polymer ?
#
loop_
_entity_poly.entity_id
_entity_poly.type
_entity_poly.pdbx_seq_one_letter_code
_entity_poly.pdbx_strand_id
1 'polypeptide(L)'
;MPYKKLKKLSTSSTKGEETPYTMEDFEKGLMLAGLLRPNSIQELNEREQVEKYESENVANAKPIYFKRVVLAAEIVAKLHTEPSLGKVKFQKLVFLCEHVAGMELTERYTKQAAGPFDNKFMHSVGKEFKKNNWFSIEQTFTDNYTRYKFLPMENMEGYKHYYDNYFKDVDDKIQYIIELFRKQKTDQTELAATVFACTLELSAQQSSINKDTLLELFYDWSEGKKRFTPTDVLASYDWLQKVGIIAKA
;
A
#
# COMPACT_ATOMS: atom_id res chain seq x y z
N MET A 1 23.28 20.38 -15.03
CA MET A 1 21.82 20.45 -15.28
C MET A 1 21.14 20.79 -13.96
N PRO A 2 20.40 21.92 -13.82
CA PRO A 2 19.79 22.23 -12.54
C PRO A 2 18.41 21.57 -12.44
N TYR A 3 18.31 20.60 -11.53
CA TYR A 3 17.06 19.98 -11.12
C TYR A 3 16.13 21.03 -10.48
N LYS A 4 14.88 21.09 -10.96
CA LYS A 4 13.80 21.83 -10.31
C LYS A 4 13.61 21.28 -8.90
N LYS A 5 13.88 22.11 -7.89
CA LYS A 5 13.54 21.85 -6.49
C LYS A 5 12.05 21.58 -6.38
N LEU A 6 11.69 20.33 -6.12
CA LEU A 6 10.38 20.00 -5.55
C LEU A 6 10.30 20.73 -4.20
N LYS A 7 9.34 21.65 -4.08
CA LYS A 7 8.96 22.22 -2.79
C LYS A 7 8.50 21.04 -1.94
N LYS A 8 9.31 20.68 -0.94
CA LYS A 8 8.82 19.95 0.23
C LYS A 8 7.59 20.70 0.73
N LEU A 9 6.42 20.05 0.78
CA LEU A 9 5.44 20.45 1.78
C LEU A 9 6.13 20.20 3.11
N SER A 10 6.74 21.26 3.66
CA SER A 10 7.09 21.29 5.05
C SER A 10 5.78 21.14 5.81
N THR A 11 5.59 20.02 6.51
CA THR A 11 4.89 20.09 7.79
C THR A 11 5.78 20.94 8.69
N SER A 12 5.68 22.27 8.52
CA SER A 12 6.14 23.17 9.54
C SER A 12 5.26 22.88 10.73
N SER A 13 5.81 22.21 11.74
CA SER A 13 5.33 22.41 13.10
C SER A 13 5.70 23.84 13.50
N THR A 14 5.07 24.81 12.84
CA THR A 14 4.77 26.06 13.49
C THR A 14 3.94 25.66 14.69
N LYS A 15 4.45 25.92 15.90
CA LYS A 15 3.58 26.24 17.03
C LYS A 15 2.76 27.47 16.59
N GLY A 16 1.80 27.27 15.70
CA GLY A 16 0.74 28.21 15.45
C GLY A 16 -0.12 28.19 16.69
N GLU A 17 -0.47 29.35 17.19
CA GLU A 17 -1.58 29.47 18.12
C GLU A 17 -2.75 28.65 17.54
N GLU A 18 -3.22 27.64 18.26
CA GLU A 18 -4.42 26.90 17.88
C GLU A 18 -5.59 27.88 17.98
N THR A 19 -5.85 28.62 16.91
CA THR A 19 -7.05 29.43 16.79
C THR A 19 -8.24 28.48 16.94
N PRO A 20 -9.14 28.71 17.90
CA PRO A 20 -10.27 27.81 18.13
C PRO A 20 -11.09 27.66 16.85
N TYR A 21 -11.43 26.43 16.50
CA TYR A 21 -12.33 26.15 15.38
C TYR A 21 -13.64 26.92 15.57
N THR A 22 -14.01 27.71 14.58
CA THR A 22 -15.16 28.60 14.64
C THR A 22 -16.37 28.02 13.90
N MET A 23 -17.56 28.56 14.16
CA MET A 23 -18.74 28.22 13.35
C MET A 23 -18.58 28.66 11.89
N GLU A 24 -17.81 29.72 11.62
CA GLU A 24 -17.50 30.15 10.26
C GLU A 24 -16.64 29.12 9.52
N ASP A 25 -15.68 28.48 10.20
CA ASP A 25 -14.89 27.38 9.62
C ASP A 25 -15.76 26.16 9.28
N PHE A 26 -16.77 25.89 10.10
CA PHE A 26 -17.75 24.84 9.85
C PHE A 26 -18.64 25.13 8.63
N GLU A 27 -19.21 26.32 8.57
CA GLU A 27 -20.03 26.77 7.44
C GLU A 27 -19.23 26.80 6.14
N LYS A 28 -17.97 27.27 6.20
CA LYS A 28 -17.05 27.24 5.07
C LYS A 28 -16.78 25.81 4.61
N GLY A 29 -16.56 24.87 5.53
CA GLY A 29 -16.40 23.45 5.21
C GLY A 29 -17.62 22.84 4.51
N LEU A 30 -18.83 23.13 5.01
CA LEU A 30 -20.08 22.67 4.40
C LEU A 30 -20.31 23.29 3.01
N MET A 31 -19.92 24.55 2.81
CA MET A 31 -19.99 25.23 1.52
C MET A 31 -19.05 24.59 0.49
N LEU A 32 -17.78 24.35 0.86
CA LEU A 32 -16.82 23.67 -0.01
C LEU A 32 -17.24 22.23 -0.33
N ALA A 33 -17.86 21.52 0.62
CA ALA A 33 -18.44 20.19 0.41
C ALA A 33 -19.75 20.20 -0.43
N GLY A 34 -20.23 21.38 -0.82
CA GLY A 34 -21.43 21.56 -1.63
C GLY A 34 -22.77 21.41 -0.90
N LEU A 35 -22.75 21.33 0.44
CA LEU A 35 -23.93 21.21 1.29
C LEU A 35 -24.57 22.57 1.60
N LEU A 36 -23.80 23.66 1.47
CA LEU A 36 -24.30 25.03 1.54
C LEU A 36 -24.08 25.77 0.22
N ARG A 37 -24.88 26.83 0.02
CA ARG A 37 -24.76 27.72 -1.14
C ARG A 37 -23.68 28.77 -0.86
N PRO A 38 -22.78 29.05 -1.81
CA PRO A 38 -21.84 30.16 -1.72
C PRO A 38 -22.59 31.50 -1.67
N ASN A 39 -22.13 32.41 -0.82
CA ASN A 39 -22.70 33.75 -0.64
C ASN A 39 -21.87 34.85 -1.34
N SER A 40 -20.69 34.52 -1.87
CA SER A 40 -19.83 35.45 -2.60
C SER A 40 -19.18 34.81 -3.83
N ILE A 41 -18.71 35.65 -4.76
CA ILE A 41 -17.92 35.22 -5.93
C ILE A 41 -16.61 34.54 -5.46
N GLN A 42 -16.05 34.96 -4.34
CA GLN A 42 -14.86 34.34 -3.78
C GLN A 42 -15.14 32.91 -3.30
N GLU A 43 -16.22 32.69 -2.57
CA GLU A 43 -16.62 31.35 -2.12
C GLU A 43 -16.96 30.42 -3.29
N LEU A 44 -17.58 30.95 -4.35
CA LEU A 44 -17.80 30.21 -5.61
C LEU A 44 -16.48 29.74 -6.20
N ASN A 45 -15.50 30.64 -6.34
CA ASN A 45 -14.19 30.30 -6.89
C ASN A 45 -13.42 29.29 -6.01
N GLU A 46 -13.49 29.45 -4.68
CA GLU A 46 -12.84 28.52 -3.73
C GLU A 46 -13.46 27.11 -3.84
N ARG A 47 -14.79 27.02 -3.97
CA ARG A 47 -15.48 25.75 -4.19
C ARG A 47 -15.11 25.13 -5.53
N GLU A 48 -15.12 25.89 -6.63
CA GLU A 48 -14.71 25.40 -7.95
C GLU A 48 -13.26 24.89 -7.95
N GLN A 49 -12.37 25.54 -7.19
CA GLN A 49 -10.99 25.08 -7.02
C GLN A 49 -10.91 23.74 -6.27
N VAL A 50 -11.69 23.57 -5.21
CA VAL A 50 -11.76 22.29 -4.47
C VAL A 50 -12.34 21.19 -5.37
N GLU A 51 -13.46 21.43 -6.04
CA GLU A 51 -14.08 20.47 -6.96
C GLU A 51 -13.12 20.08 -8.10
N LYS A 52 -12.40 21.06 -8.67
CA LYS A 52 -11.37 20.80 -9.67
C LYS A 52 -10.22 19.96 -9.11
N TYR A 53 -9.68 20.32 -7.95
CA TYR A 53 -8.62 19.56 -7.28
C TYR A 53 -9.05 18.12 -6.96
N GLU A 54 -10.26 17.92 -6.45
CA GLU A 54 -10.82 16.60 -6.20
C GLU A 54 -10.98 15.80 -7.50
N SER A 55 -11.49 16.42 -8.55
CA SER A 55 -11.66 15.78 -9.87
C SER A 55 -10.31 15.35 -10.47
N GLU A 56 -9.28 16.19 -10.36
CA GLU A 56 -7.92 15.92 -10.81
C GLU A 56 -7.29 14.80 -9.98
N ASN A 57 -7.48 14.81 -8.66
CA ASN A 57 -7.01 13.72 -7.79
C ASN A 57 -7.69 12.39 -8.11
N VAL A 58 -9.00 12.39 -8.36
CA VAL A 58 -9.75 11.19 -8.78
C VAL A 58 -9.26 10.73 -10.15
N ALA A 59 -9.03 11.64 -11.09
CA ALA A 59 -8.51 11.33 -12.41
C ALA A 59 -7.11 10.71 -12.35
N ASN A 60 -6.22 11.23 -11.51
CA ASN A 60 -4.86 10.71 -11.29
C ASN A 60 -4.85 9.39 -10.51
N ALA A 61 -5.80 9.19 -9.59
CA ALA A 61 -5.89 7.96 -8.80
C ALA A 61 -6.38 6.75 -9.60
N LYS A 62 -7.20 6.95 -10.65
CA LYS A 62 -7.75 5.86 -11.47
C LYS A 62 -6.67 5.05 -12.23
N PRO A 63 -5.73 5.66 -12.97
CA PRO A 63 -4.62 4.95 -13.60
C PRO A 63 -3.73 4.22 -12.60
N ILE A 64 -3.41 4.85 -11.47
CA ILE A 64 -2.61 4.24 -10.40
C ILE A 64 -3.32 3.00 -9.86
N TYR A 65 -4.62 3.12 -9.55
CA TYR A 65 -5.42 2.00 -9.07
C TYR A 65 -5.43 0.84 -10.06
N PHE A 66 -5.69 1.08 -11.35
CA PHE A 66 -5.68 0.02 -12.36
C PHE A 66 -4.29 -0.61 -12.53
N LYS A 67 -3.22 0.20 -12.51
CA LYS A 67 -1.83 -0.29 -12.50
C LYS A 67 -1.56 -1.26 -11.33
N ARG A 68 -2.10 -0.99 -10.13
CA ARG A 68 -2.02 -1.91 -8.98
C ARG A 68 -2.81 -3.19 -9.20
N VAL A 69 -4.00 -3.11 -9.80
CA VAL A 69 -4.79 -4.32 -10.15
C VAL A 69 -3.99 -5.19 -11.11
N VAL A 70 -3.34 -4.60 -12.12
CA VAL A 70 -2.49 -5.34 -13.06
C VAL A 70 -1.29 -6.00 -12.36
N LEU A 71 -0.63 -5.29 -11.43
CA LEU A 71 0.44 -5.88 -10.62
C LEU A 71 -0.07 -7.05 -9.77
N ALA A 72 -1.23 -6.89 -9.15
CA ALA A 72 -1.86 -7.92 -8.36
C ALA A 72 -2.25 -9.14 -9.22
N ALA A 73 -2.69 -8.92 -10.47
CA ALA A 73 -2.99 -9.99 -11.42
C ALA A 73 -1.73 -10.81 -11.74
N GLU A 74 -0.58 -10.16 -11.93
CA GLU A 74 0.69 -10.86 -12.13
C GLU A 74 1.08 -11.73 -10.94
N ILE A 75 1.00 -11.19 -9.72
CA ILE A 75 1.28 -11.94 -8.48
C ILE A 75 0.39 -13.19 -8.40
N VAL A 76 -0.91 -13.03 -8.68
CA VAL A 76 -1.87 -14.15 -8.67
C VAL A 76 -1.56 -15.15 -9.77
N ALA A 77 -1.33 -14.70 -11.01
CA ALA A 77 -1.00 -15.58 -12.13
C ALA A 77 0.19 -16.49 -11.80
N LYS A 78 1.23 -15.94 -11.17
CA LYS A 78 2.45 -16.69 -10.81
C LYS A 78 2.28 -17.63 -9.61
N LEU A 79 1.36 -17.33 -8.69
CA LEU A 79 1.29 -17.99 -7.38
C LEU A 79 -0.04 -18.67 -7.07
N HIS A 80 -1.08 -18.59 -7.91
CA HIS A 80 -2.41 -19.15 -7.62
C HIS A 80 -2.40 -20.67 -7.41
N THR A 81 -1.41 -21.39 -7.94
CA THR A 81 -1.20 -22.82 -7.73
C THR A 81 -0.47 -23.13 -6.41
N GLU A 82 0.16 -22.14 -5.78
CA GLU A 82 0.86 -22.31 -4.52
C GLU A 82 -0.12 -22.40 -3.34
N PRO A 83 -0.12 -23.48 -2.55
CA PRO A 83 -1.05 -23.64 -1.43
C PRO A 83 -0.95 -22.55 -0.35
N SER A 84 0.19 -21.84 -0.30
CA SER A 84 0.46 -20.78 0.66
C SER A 84 -0.14 -19.41 0.28
N LEU A 85 -0.63 -19.23 -0.96
CA LEU A 85 -1.18 -17.95 -1.42
C LEU A 85 -2.61 -17.72 -0.88
N GLY A 86 -2.69 -17.34 0.38
CA GLY A 86 -3.90 -16.77 0.98
C GLY A 86 -3.97 -15.25 0.88
N LYS A 87 -5.08 -14.66 1.36
CA LYS A 87 -5.33 -13.21 1.35
C LYS A 87 -4.21 -12.39 2.00
N VAL A 88 -3.72 -12.82 3.17
CA VAL A 88 -2.64 -12.11 3.90
C VAL A 88 -1.37 -12.11 3.07
N LYS A 89 -0.93 -13.27 2.57
CA LYS A 89 0.28 -13.38 1.74
C LYS A 89 0.18 -12.53 0.48
N PHE A 90 -0.95 -12.63 -0.23
CA PHE A 90 -1.24 -11.81 -1.41
C PHE A 90 -1.11 -10.31 -1.11
N GLN A 91 -1.74 -9.83 -0.04
CA GLN A 91 -1.67 -8.44 0.37
C GLN A 91 -0.22 -7.98 0.65
N LYS A 92 0.62 -8.82 1.27
CA LYS A 92 2.02 -8.49 1.55
C LYS A 92 2.87 -8.47 0.30
N LEU A 93 2.63 -9.40 -0.61
CA LEU A 93 3.30 -9.40 -1.91
C LEU A 93 2.96 -8.16 -2.72
N VAL A 94 1.69 -7.72 -2.72
CA VAL A 94 1.29 -6.46 -3.35
C VAL A 94 2.09 -5.30 -2.75
N PHE A 95 2.12 -5.17 -1.42
CA PHE A 95 2.87 -4.10 -0.75
C PHE A 95 4.37 -4.09 -1.12
N LEU A 96 5.02 -5.26 -1.09
CA LEU A 96 6.44 -5.41 -1.43
C LEU A 96 6.70 -5.09 -2.92
N CYS A 97 5.85 -5.59 -3.81
CA CYS A 97 5.98 -5.36 -5.25
C CYS A 97 5.73 -3.90 -5.64
N GLU A 98 4.76 -3.24 -5.00
CA GLU A 98 4.48 -1.81 -5.21
C GLU A 98 5.69 -0.93 -4.87
N HIS A 99 6.44 -1.31 -3.82
CA HIS A 99 7.65 -0.59 -3.44
C HIS A 99 8.76 -0.75 -4.49
N VAL A 100 9.10 -1.98 -4.89
CA VAL A 100 10.17 -2.20 -5.89
C VAL A 100 9.80 -1.65 -7.27
N ALA A 101 8.50 -1.53 -7.56
CA ALA A 101 7.97 -0.90 -8.76
C ALA A 101 7.95 0.64 -8.69
N GLY A 102 8.41 1.25 -7.59
CA GLY A 102 8.51 2.71 -7.44
C GLY A 102 7.15 3.42 -7.44
N MET A 103 6.09 2.79 -6.95
CA MET A 103 4.74 3.35 -7.02
C MET A 103 4.44 4.43 -5.94
N GLU A 104 5.31 4.60 -4.96
CA GLU A 104 5.20 5.61 -3.88
C GLU A 104 3.83 5.58 -3.15
N LEU A 105 3.33 4.39 -2.78
CA LEU A 105 2.00 4.19 -2.19
C LEU A 105 2.01 3.87 -0.69
N THR A 106 3.14 4.04 -0.01
CA THR A 106 3.32 3.67 1.40
C THR A 106 2.30 4.33 2.33
N GLU A 107 1.93 5.58 2.08
CA GLU A 107 0.95 6.35 2.87
C GLU A 107 -0.48 5.77 2.86
N ARG A 108 -0.80 4.89 1.89
CA ARG A 108 -2.13 4.25 1.79
C ARG A 108 -2.30 3.08 2.75
N TYR A 109 -1.21 2.58 3.33
CA TYR A 109 -1.21 1.39 4.16
C TYR A 109 -1.39 1.76 5.64
N THR A 110 -2.40 1.18 6.28
CA THR A 110 -2.59 1.29 7.73
C THR A 110 -1.83 0.19 8.47
N LYS A 111 -1.40 0.49 9.70
CA LYS A 111 -0.80 -0.50 10.60
C LYS A 111 -1.90 -1.40 11.17
N GLN A 112 -1.87 -2.70 10.83
CA GLN A 112 -2.82 -3.71 11.32
C GLN A 112 -2.08 -4.88 11.99
N ALA A 113 -2.81 -5.71 12.74
CA ALA A 113 -2.26 -6.89 13.42
C ALA A 113 -1.44 -7.81 12.50
N ALA A 114 -1.94 -7.98 11.26
CA ALA A 114 -1.26 -8.75 10.23
C ALA A 114 -0.24 -7.92 9.43
N GLY A 115 0.25 -6.77 9.90
CA GLY A 115 1.17 -5.88 9.16
C GLY A 115 0.47 -4.82 8.28
N PRO A 116 1.18 -4.22 7.29
CA PRO A 116 0.64 -3.11 6.48
C PRO A 116 -0.57 -3.53 5.64
N PHE A 117 -1.66 -2.75 5.67
CA PHE A 117 -2.91 -3.07 4.97
C PHE A 117 -3.52 -1.89 4.22
N ASP A 118 -3.85 -2.09 2.95
CA ASP A 118 -4.73 -1.20 2.18
C ASP A 118 -6.12 -1.84 2.06
N ASN A 119 -7.03 -1.40 2.94
CA ASN A 119 -8.40 -1.92 2.99
C ASN A 119 -9.17 -1.65 1.69
N LYS A 120 -9.04 -0.43 1.14
CA LYS A 120 -9.80 0.00 -0.04
C LYS A 120 -9.43 -0.87 -1.24
N PHE A 121 -8.14 -1.04 -1.50
CA PHE A 121 -7.65 -1.87 -2.59
C PHE A 121 -8.05 -3.34 -2.43
N MET A 122 -7.91 -3.90 -1.23
CA MET A 122 -8.24 -5.31 -0.97
C MET A 122 -9.74 -5.63 -1.12
N HIS A 123 -10.63 -4.65 -0.91
CA HIS A 123 -12.06 -4.82 -1.15
C HIS A 123 -12.48 -4.68 -2.61
N SER A 124 -11.70 -3.97 -3.43
CA SER A 124 -12.06 -3.63 -4.80
C SER A 124 -11.33 -4.47 -5.85
N VAL A 125 -10.11 -4.96 -5.56
CA VAL A 125 -9.30 -5.73 -6.52
C VAL A 125 -10.02 -6.96 -7.07
N GLY A 126 -10.74 -7.69 -6.20
CA GLY A 126 -11.53 -8.86 -6.63
C GLY A 126 -12.67 -8.51 -7.59
N LYS A 127 -13.27 -7.31 -7.47
CA LYS A 127 -14.29 -6.84 -8.41
C LYS A 127 -13.67 -6.57 -9.78
N GLU A 128 -12.49 -5.97 -9.83
CA GLU A 128 -11.78 -5.72 -11.09
C GLU A 128 -11.29 -7.01 -11.74
N PHE A 129 -10.75 -7.97 -10.98
CA PHE A 129 -10.39 -9.28 -11.53
C PHE A 129 -11.58 -9.97 -12.18
N LYS A 130 -12.74 -9.98 -11.50
CA LYS A 130 -13.97 -10.58 -12.03
C LYS A 130 -14.49 -9.82 -13.24
N LYS A 131 -14.50 -8.48 -13.20
CA LYS A 131 -14.96 -7.62 -14.31
C LYS A 131 -14.17 -7.86 -15.60
N ASN A 132 -12.87 -8.12 -15.49
CA ASN A 132 -12.01 -8.37 -16.65
C ASN A 132 -11.88 -9.86 -17.01
N ASN A 133 -12.59 -10.75 -16.31
CA ASN A 133 -12.49 -12.21 -16.42
C ASN A 133 -11.07 -12.74 -16.24
N TRP A 134 -10.27 -12.12 -15.37
CA TRP A 134 -8.89 -12.55 -15.10
C TRP A 134 -8.85 -13.64 -14.03
N PHE A 135 -9.40 -13.35 -12.85
CA PHE A 135 -9.41 -14.26 -11.71
C PHE A 135 -10.69 -14.11 -10.89
N SER A 136 -11.12 -15.20 -10.25
CA SER A 136 -12.11 -15.16 -9.18
C SER A 136 -11.42 -15.39 -7.82
N ILE A 137 -12.00 -14.84 -6.76
CA ILE A 137 -11.53 -15.03 -5.39
C ILE A 137 -12.62 -15.78 -4.64
N GLU A 138 -12.40 -17.06 -4.38
CA GLU A 138 -13.31 -17.89 -3.60
C GLU A 138 -12.97 -17.82 -2.12
N GLN A 139 -14.02 -17.84 -1.30
CA GLN A 139 -13.92 -17.84 0.15
C GLN A 139 -14.59 -19.11 0.66
N THR A 140 -13.82 -19.95 1.33
CA THR A 140 -14.33 -21.15 2.00
C THR A 140 -14.28 -20.92 3.49
N PHE A 141 -15.42 -21.10 4.15
CA PHE A 141 -15.53 -21.02 5.60
C PHE A 141 -15.27 -22.42 6.18
N THR A 142 -14.33 -22.50 7.09
CA THR A 142 -14.11 -23.64 7.97
C THR A 142 -14.31 -23.14 9.40
N ASP A 143 -14.75 -24.01 10.33
CA ASP A 143 -15.22 -23.63 11.67
C ASP A 143 -14.32 -22.62 12.42
N ASN A 144 -13.01 -22.64 12.16
CA ASN A 144 -12.03 -21.80 12.84
C ASN A 144 -11.29 -20.76 11.94
N TYR A 145 -11.49 -20.79 10.62
CA TYR A 145 -10.81 -19.82 9.72
C TYR A 145 -11.45 -19.73 8.32
N THR A 146 -11.28 -18.57 7.68
CA THR A 146 -11.65 -18.36 6.27
C THR A 146 -10.44 -18.62 5.37
N ARG A 147 -10.58 -19.57 4.44
CA ARG A 147 -9.60 -19.80 3.37
C ARG A 147 -9.96 -18.98 2.14
N TYR A 148 -8.98 -18.30 1.57
CA TYR A 148 -9.09 -17.59 0.29
C TYR A 148 -8.33 -18.35 -0.78
N LYS A 149 -8.96 -18.54 -1.95
CA LYS A 149 -8.32 -19.15 -3.12
C LYS A 149 -8.54 -18.28 -4.36
N PHE A 150 -7.47 -18.05 -5.10
CA PHE A 150 -7.53 -17.36 -6.39
C PHE A 150 -7.65 -18.40 -7.49
N LEU A 151 -8.65 -18.27 -8.37
CA LEU A 151 -8.86 -19.18 -9.49
C LEU A 151 -8.75 -18.42 -10.81
N PRO A 152 -8.03 -18.96 -11.81
CA PRO A 152 -8.00 -18.39 -13.15
C PRO A 152 -9.40 -18.43 -13.78
N MET A 153 -9.72 -17.39 -14.55
CA MET A 153 -10.94 -17.30 -15.35
C MET A 153 -10.59 -17.31 -16.85
N GLU A 154 -11.61 -17.22 -17.71
CA GLU A 154 -11.48 -17.35 -19.17
C GLU A 154 -10.41 -16.45 -19.80
N ASN A 155 -10.22 -15.24 -19.26
CA ASN A 155 -9.27 -14.25 -19.77
C ASN A 155 -8.08 -14.04 -18.80
N MET A 156 -7.60 -15.10 -18.14
CA MET A 156 -6.54 -14.98 -17.13
C MET A 156 -5.25 -14.30 -17.64
N GLU A 157 -4.98 -14.31 -18.94
CA GLU A 157 -3.80 -13.67 -19.51
C GLU A 157 -4.05 -12.24 -20.03
N GLY A 158 -5.31 -11.78 -20.03
CA GLY A 158 -5.70 -10.49 -20.58
C GLY A 158 -5.16 -9.27 -19.84
N TYR A 159 -4.44 -9.47 -18.72
CA TYR A 159 -3.73 -8.40 -18.02
C TYR A 159 -2.29 -8.20 -18.55
N LYS A 160 -1.70 -9.18 -19.26
CA LYS A 160 -0.27 -9.21 -19.59
C LYS A 160 0.18 -8.00 -20.42
N HIS A 161 -0.61 -7.57 -21.41
CA HIS A 161 -0.22 -6.40 -22.22
C HIS A 161 -0.21 -5.10 -21.40
N TYR A 162 -1.10 -4.97 -20.40
CA TYR A 162 -1.04 -3.86 -19.45
C TYR A 162 0.18 -3.98 -18.54
N TYR A 163 0.50 -5.20 -18.11
CA TYR A 163 1.67 -5.46 -17.27
C TYR A 163 2.96 -5.07 -17.99
N ASP A 164 3.14 -5.54 -19.22
CA ASP A 164 4.27 -5.20 -20.07
C ASP A 164 4.38 -3.69 -20.28
N ASN A 165 3.25 -3.00 -20.47
CA ASN A 165 3.26 -1.54 -20.62
C ASN A 165 3.65 -0.80 -19.33
N TYR A 166 3.24 -1.30 -18.15
CA TYR A 166 3.41 -0.59 -16.89
C TYR A 166 4.68 -0.94 -16.12
N PHE A 167 5.21 -2.14 -16.31
CA PHE A 167 6.21 -2.75 -15.44
C PHE A 167 7.41 -3.35 -16.17
N LYS A 168 7.48 -3.29 -17.51
CA LYS A 168 8.61 -3.85 -18.28
C LYS A 168 9.99 -3.43 -17.77
N ASP A 169 10.16 -2.18 -17.34
CA ASP A 169 11.46 -1.68 -16.87
C ASP A 169 11.85 -2.16 -15.46
N VAL A 170 10.92 -2.77 -14.72
CA VAL A 170 11.08 -3.25 -13.34
C VAL A 170 10.58 -4.69 -13.15
N ASP A 171 10.31 -5.41 -14.25
CA ASP A 171 9.78 -6.78 -14.23
C ASP A 171 10.72 -7.71 -13.48
N ASP A 172 12.03 -7.61 -13.75
CA ASP A 172 13.08 -8.37 -13.07
C ASP A 172 12.97 -8.26 -11.53
N LYS A 173 12.75 -7.06 -11.01
CA LYS A 173 12.59 -6.80 -9.58
C LYS A 173 11.28 -7.37 -9.04
N ILE A 174 10.18 -7.24 -9.79
CA ILE A 174 8.88 -7.77 -9.38
C ILE A 174 8.93 -9.31 -9.35
N GLN A 175 9.42 -9.95 -10.42
CA GLN A 175 9.58 -11.40 -10.48
C GLN A 175 10.52 -11.89 -9.38
N TYR A 176 11.59 -11.15 -9.08
CA TYR A 176 12.48 -11.48 -7.97
C TYR A 176 11.73 -11.54 -6.63
N ILE A 177 10.88 -10.56 -6.31
CA ILE A 177 10.05 -10.59 -5.09
C ILE A 177 9.08 -11.78 -5.12
N ILE A 178 8.40 -12.01 -6.23
CA ILE A 178 7.44 -13.12 -6.38
C ILE A 178 8.14 -14.47 -6.12
N GLU A 179 9.30 -14.70 -6.73
CA GLU A 179 10.06 -15.94 -6.57
C GLU A 179 10.64 -16.09 -5.16
N LEU A 180 11.19 -15.00 -4.59
CA LEU A 180 11.76 -15.01 -3.25
C LEU A 180 10.75 -15.47 -2.19
N PHE A 181 9.49 -15.07 -2.36
CA PHE A 181 8.40 -15.39 -1.44
C PHE A 181 7.53 -16.57 -1.89
N ARG A 182 7.75 -17.15 -3.08
CA ARG A 182 6.92 -18.23 -3.66
C ARG A 182 6.63 -19.34 -2.64
N LYS A 183 7.68 -19.88 -2.02
CA LYS A 183 7.57 -20.99 -1.05
C LYS A 183 7.51 -20.55 0.43
N GLN A 184 7.61 -19.25 0.72
CA GLN A 184 7.52 -18.75 2.09
C GLN A 184 6.12 -18.94 2.67
N LYS A 185 6.03 -19.21 3.97
CA LYS A 185 4.73 -19.32 4.66
C LYS A 185 4.10 -17.93 4.83
N THR A 186 2.80 -17.91 5.11
CA THR A 186 2.05 -16.67 5.35
C THR A 186 2.66 -15.84 6.47
N ASP A 187 2.98 -16.45 7.62
CA ASP A 187 3.57 -15.72 8.76
C ASP A 187 4.94 -15.13 8.44
N GLN A 188 5.78 -15.85 7.68
CA GLN A 188 7.09 -15.35 7.25
C GLN A 188 6.95 -14.16 6.30
N THR A 189 5.98 -14.22 5.38
CA THR A 189 5.69 -13.12 4.47
C THR A 189 5.12 -11.92 5.24
N GLU A 190 4.28 -12.16 6.24
CA GLU A 190 3.75 -11.15 7.13
C GLU A 190 4.84 -10.43 7.92
N LEU A 191 5.72 -11.20 8.55
CA LEU A 191 6.85 -10.71 9.32
C LEU A 191 7.75 -9.83 8.45
N ALA A 192 8.17 -10.36 7.29
CA ALA A 192 9.04 -9.64 6.36
C ALA A 192 8.43 -8.32 5.88
N ALA A 193 7.14 -8.31 5.52
CA ALA A 193 6.48 -7.09 5.08
C ALA A 193 6.32 -6.05 6.21
N THR A 194 6.10 -6.48 7.46
CA THR A 194 6.08 -5.56 8.60
C THR A 194 7.46 -5.01 8.90
N VAL A 195 8.50 -5.84 8.97
CA VAL A 195 9.89 -5.40 9.18
C VAL A 195 10.31 -4.41 8.09
N PHE A 196 9.95 -4.70 6.84
CA PHE A 196 10.20 -3.80 5.74
C PHE A 196 9.50 -2.45 5.92
N ALA A 197 8.22 -2.45 6.28
CA ALA A 197 7.47 -1.21 6.55
C ALA A 197 8.08 -0.38 7.69
N CYS A 198 8.48 -1.01 8.80
CA CYS A 198 9.19 -0.32 9.88
C CYS A 198 10.50 0.32 9.39
N THR A 199 11.24 -0.37 8.53
CA THR A 199 12.49 0.14 7.95
C THR A 199 12.24 1.35 7.06
N LEU A 200 11.18 1.34 6.25
CA LEU A 200 10.77 2.48 5.43
C LEU A 200 10.41 3.70 6.29
N GLU A 201 9.69 3.48 7.38
CA GLU A 201 9.29 4.54 8.31
C GLU A 201 10.50 5.17 9.02
N LEU A 202 11.43 4.34 9.51
CA LEU A 202 12.68 4.82 10.12
C LEU A 202 13.54 5.59 9.10
N SER A 203 13.60 5.11 7.85
CA SER A 203 14.34 5.78 6.77
C SER A 203 13.75 7.16 6.46
N ALA A 204 12.42 7.28 6.42
CA ALA A 204 11.72 8.55 6.17
C ALA A 204 11.96 9.58 7.28
N GLN A 205 12.15 9.13 8.53
CA GLN A 205 12.44 9.97 9.68
C GLN A 205 13.91 10.44 9.76
N GLN A 206 14.78 10.02 8.83
CA GLN A 206 16.25 10.23 8.90
C GLN A 206 16.88 9.71 10.20
N SER A 207 16.21 8.76 10.85
CA SER A 207 16.71 8.11 12.06
C SER A 207 17.77 7.07 11.67
N SER A 208 18.81 6.90 12.50
CA SER A 208 19.72 5.77 12.33
C SER A 208 18.93 4.47 12.53
N ILE A 209 18.89 3.63 11.50
CA ILE A 209 18.25 2.31 11.59
C ILE A 209 19.17 1.42 12.41
N ASN A 210 18.87 1.28 13.70
CA ASN A 210 19.53 0.31 14.56
C ASN A 210 18.52 -0.76 15.00
N LYS A 211 19.04 -1.85 15.56
CA LYS A 211 18.21 -3.03 15.88
C LYS A 211 17.18 -2.73 16.97
N ASP A 212 17.50 -1.83 17.91
CA ASP A 212 16.62 -1.49 19.03
C ASP A 212 15.43 -0.64 18.55
N THR A 213 15.66 0.40 17.75
CA THR A 213 14.59 1.26 17.21
C THR A 213 13.69 0.49 16.24
N LEU A 214 14.24 -0.48 15.50
CA LEU A 214 13.45 -1.39 14.69
C LEU A 214 12.52 -2.27 15.54
N LEU A 215 13.03 -2.85 16.63
CA LEU A 215 12.25 -3.70 17.52
C LEU A 215 11.14 -2.92 18.22
N GLU A 216 11.45 -1.73 18.73
CA GLU A 216 10.49 -0.82 19.36
C GLU A 216 9.34 -0.52 18.38
N LEU A 217 9.66 -0.03 17.19
CA LEU A 217 8.66 0.30 16.17
C LEU A 217 7.86 -0.92 15.70
N PHE A 218 8.49 -2.10 15.64
CA PHE A 218 7.82 -3.34 15.25
C PHE A 218 6.81 -3.80 16.30
N TYR A 219 7.14 -3.70 17.58
CA TYR A 219 6.22 -4.11 18.66
C TYR A 219 5.12 -3.08 18.91
N ASP A 220 5.39 -1.80 18.68
CA ASP A 220 4.39 -0.72 18.71
C ASP A 220 3.41 -0.79 17.52
N TRP A 221 3.73 -1.59 16.50
CA TRP A 221 2.88 -1.75 15.33
C TRP A 221 1.47 -2.24 15.68
N SER A 222 1.38 -3.22 16.59
CA SER A 222 0.13 -3.76 17.14
C SER A 222 0.42 -4.86 18.17
N GLU A 223 -0.51 -5.10 19.10
CA GLU A 223 -0.46 -6.20 20.06
C GLU A 223 -0.20 -7.58 19.41
N GLY A 224 -0.78 -7.83 18.23
CA GLY A 224 -0.61 -9.09 17.50
C GLY A 224 0.82 -9.40 17.03
N LYS A 225 1.75 -8.42 17.12
CA LYS A 225 3.17 -8.61 16.79
C LYS A 225 4.00 -9.24 17.92
N LYS A 226 3.48 -9.24 19.15
CA LYS A 226 4.12 -9.90 20.30
C LYS A 226 4.28 -11.42 20.13
N ARG A 227 3.61 -12.02 19.15
CA ARG A 227 3.78 -13.44 18.78
C ARG A 227 5.13 -13.76 18.14
N PHE A 228 5.83 -12.76 17.59
CA PHE A 228 7.17 -12.91 17.01
C PHE A 228 8.23 -12.58 18.05
N THR A 229 9.24 -13.45 18.19
CA THR A 229 10.35 -13.19 19.11
C THR A 229 11.28 -12.12 18.54
N PRO A 230 12.06 -11.41 19.38
CA PRO A 230 13.04 -10.43 18.88
C PRO A 230 14.03 -11.07 17.88
N THR A 231 14.41 -12.32 18.14
CA THR A 231 15.27 -13.10 17.24
C THR A 231 14.63 -13.30 15.86
N ASP A 232 13.33 -13.60 15.78
CA ASP A 232 12.62 -13.73 14.50
C ASP A 232 12.62 -12.43 13.71
N VAL A 233 12.34 -11.31 14.40
CA VAL A 233 12.28 -9.97 13.79
C VAL A 233 13.64 -9.58 13.23
N LEU A 234 14.70 -9.73 14.03
CA LEU A 234 16.06 -9.40 13.61
C LEU A 234 16.57 -10.35 12.52
N ALA A 235 16.25 -11.64 12.58
CA ALA A 235 16.59 -12.58 11.52
C ALA A 235 15.89 -12.21 10.20
N SER A 236 14.62 -11.76 10.26
CA SER A 236 13.90 -11.26 9.09
C SER A 236 14.53 -9.98 8.55
N TYR A 237 14.98 -9.07 9.41
CA TYR A 237 15.68 -7.85 9.00
C TYR A 237 17.00 -8.16 8.29
N ASP A 238 17.86 -8.98 8.92
CA ASP A 238 19.14 -9.40 8.37
C ASP A 238 18.94 -10.16 7.04
N TRP A 239 17.89 -10.98 6.93
CA TRP A 239 17.51 -11.66 5.69
C TRP A 239 17.09 -10.67 4.59
N LEU A 240 16.25 -9.68 4.89
CA LEU A 240 15.83 -8.65 3.94
C LEU A 240 16.99 -7.79 3.42
N GLN A 241 18.00 -7.54 4.26
CA GLN A 241 19.26 -6.91 3.83
C GLN A 241 20.09 -7.84 2.93
N LYS A 242 20.19 -9.12 3.29
CA LYS A 242 20.94 -10.12 2.50
C LYS A 242 20.38 -10.28 1.09
N VAL A 243 19.05 -10.27 0.96
CA VAL A 243 18.35 -10.43 -0.33
C VAL A 243 18.16 -9.10 -1.07
N GLY A 244 18.69 -7.99 -0.53
CA GLY A 244 18.74 -6.70 -1.23
C GLY A 244 17.42 -5.93 -1.27
N ILE A 245 16.43 -6.28 -0.43
CA ILE A 245 15.18 -5.51 -0.31
C ILE A 245 15.39 -4.28 0.57
N ILE A 246 16.19 -4.42 1.62
CA ILE A 246 16.61 -3.32 2.49
C ILE A 246 18.05 -2.96 2.15
N ALA A 247 18.35 -1.65 2.03
CA ALA A 247 19.71 -1.18 1.85
C ALA A 247 20.57 -1.55 3.07
N LYS A 248 21.82 -1.97 2.82
CA LYS A 248 22.80 -2.12 3.89
C LYS A 248 23.18 -0.72 4.38
N ALA A 249 23.13 -0.54 5.70
CA ALA A 249 23.67 0.64 6.38
C ALA A 249 25.20 0.69 6.24
#